data_AF-A0A424RJH1-F1
#
_entry.id   AF-A0A424RJH1-F1
#
_cell.length_a   1.000
_cell.length_b   1.000
_cell.length_c   1.000
_cell.angle_alpha   90.00
_cell.angle_beta   90.00
_cell.angle_gamma   90.00
#
_symmetry.space_group_name_H-M   'P 1'
#
loop_
_entity.id
_entity.type
_entity.pdbx_description
1 polymer ?
#
loop_
_entity_poly.entity_id
_entity_poly.type
_entity_poly.pdbx_seq_one_letter_code
_entity_poly.pdbx_strand_id
1 'polypeptide(L)'
;MLKIILPEFEIGDGAPLLLISGPCQIESRDHALFHAEALHKAARSAGMNFVYKSSFDKANRTSLSAQRGIGLDEGIQILADVKAALGCPVLTDVHLPEQCAVTAEAVDILQIPAFLCRQTDLLVAAANTGAVVNVKKGQFLAPWDMTHVADKLVSSGNERVLLTERGTSFGYNTLVSDMRSLPQMRATGFPVIFDATHSVQQPGGLGGASGGQREFVPALARAAVAVGVDGLFIESHQYPDHAPSDGPNMVPLEQMPALLALLSRLAEAAKT
;
A
#
# COMPACT_ATOMS: atom_id res chain seq x y z
N MET A 1 17.53 11.66 -4.53
CA MET A 1 16.27 10.87 -4.63
C MET A 1 15.15 11.85 -4.95
N LEU A 2 14.15 11.46 -5.73
CA LEU A 2 12.96 12.29 -5.96
C LEU A 2 12.11 12.34 -4.70
N LYS A 3 11.54 13.52 -4.46
CA LYS A 3 10.73 13.80 -3.29
C LYS A 3 9.29 14.01 -3.72
N ILE A 4 8.37 13.34 -3.06
CA ILE A 4 6.94 13.42 -3.37
C ILE A 4 6.27 14.29 -2.32
N ILE A 5 5.63 15.37 -2.77
CA ILE A 5 4.95 16.33 -1.89
C ILE A 5 3.47 15.96 -1.82
N LEU A 6 2.99 15.69 -0.61
CA LEU A 6 1.58 15.65 -0.25
C LEU A 6 1.23 16.92 0.55
N PRO A 7 -0.06 17.26 0.72
CA PRO A 7 -0.44 18.50 1.42
C PRO A 7 0.18 18.67 2.81
N GLU A 8 0.30 17.57 3.56
CA GLU A 8 0.72 17.58 4.97
C GLU A 8 2.22 17.30 5.19
N PHE A 9 2.85 16.56 4.28
CA PHE A 9 4.22 16.08 4.44
C PHE A 9 4.83 15.64 3.11
N GLU A 10 6.11 15.31 3.16
CA GLU A 10 6.86 14.82 2.00
C GLU A 10 7.26 13.35 2.20
N ILE A 11 7.41 12.62 1.09
CA ILE A 11 7.82 11.22 1.06
C ILE A 11 9.16 11.11 0.31
N GLY A 12 10.07 10.30 0.86
CA GLY A 12 11.42 10.09 0.34
C GLY A 12 12.44 11.08 0.91
N ASP A 13 13.69 10.94 0.46
CA ASP A 13 14.80 11.87 0.73
C ASP A 13 15.01 12.23 2.21
N GLY A 14 14.96 11.22 3.10
CA GLY A 14 15.21 11.40 4.53
C GLY A 14 14.01 11.94 5.34
N ALA A 15 12.85 12.12 4.71
CA ALA A 15 11.60 12.40 5.40
C ALA A 15 11.26 11.33 6.46
N PRO A 16 10.43 11.64 7.47
CA PRO A 16 9.93 10.65 8.41
C PRO A 16 9.33 9.44 7.69
N LEU A 17 9.56 8.24 8.26
CA LEU A 17 9.08 6.98 7.68
C LEU A 17 7.57 7.06 7.46
N LEU A 18 7.11 6.76 6.25
CA LEU A 18 5.70 6.73 5.91
C LEU A 18 5.05 5.42 6.36
N LEU A 19 3.87 5.51 6.96
CA LEU A 19 2.93 4.41 7.09
C LEU A 19 1.75 4.59 6.13
N ILE A 20 1.55 3.63 5.24
CA ILE A 20 0.31 3.45 4.48
C ILE A 20 -0.48 2.33 5.15
N SER A 21 -1.63 2.63 5.74
CA SER A 21 -2.35 1.62 6.54
C SER A 21 -3.85 1.84 6.63
N GLY A 22 -4.56 0.75 6.86
CA GLY A 22 -6.01 0.64 7.05
C GLY A 22 -6.46 -0.80 6.80
N PRO A 23 -7.76 -1.10 6.83
CA PRO A 23 -8.25 -2.42 6.48
C PRO A 23 -8.06 -2.73 4.99
N CYS A 24 -8.09 -4.02 4.64
CA CYS A 24 -7.90 -4.45 3.26
C CYS A 24 -8.96 -3.88 2.30
N GLN A 25 -10.18 -3.70 2.80
CA GLN A 25 -11.37 -3.32 2.04
C GLN A 25 -12.24 -2.42 2.91
N ILE A 26 -12.98 -1.49 2.29
CA ILE A 26 -13.98 -0.68 3.00
C ILE A 26 -15.19 -1.56 3.35
N GLU A 27 -15.52 -1.62 4.64
CA GLU A 27 -16.68 -2.34 5.16
C GLU A 27 -17.87 -1.41 5.42
N SER A 28 -17.60 -0.25 6.02
CA SER A 28 -18.58 0.83 6.23
C SER A 28 -17.86 2.13 6.54
N ARG A 29 -18.60 3.25 6.52
CA ARG A 29 -18.08 4.57 6.86
C ARG A 29 -17.53 4.63 8.29
N ASP A 30 -18.31 4.14 9.25
CA ASP A 30 -17.93 4.19 10.67
C ASP A 30 -16.72 3.29 10.96
N HIS A 31 -16.64 2.14 10.29
CA HIS A 31 -15.48 1.25 10.38
C HIS A 31 -14.23 1.91 9.80
N ALA A 32 -14.34 2.56 8.64
CA ALA A 32 -13.23 3.28 8.03
C ALA A 32 -12.72 4.42 8.93
N LEU A 33 -13.62 5.24 9.50
CA LEU A 33 -13.25 6.31 10.43
C LEU A 33 -12.60 5.77 11.70
N PHE A 34 -13.15 4.69 12.29
CA PHE A 34 -12.58 4.04 13.46
C PHE A 34 -11.14 3.57 13.24
N HIS A 35 -10.88 2.89 12.12
CA HIS A 35 -9.53 2.45 11.76
C HIS A 35 -8.59 3.61 11.48
N ALA A 36 -9.05 4.57 10.69
CA ALA A 36 -8.26 5.73 10.32
C ALA A 36 -7.82 6.52 11.56
N GLU A 37 -8.72 6.76 12.53
CA GLU A 37 -8.38 7.45 13.77
C GLU A 37 -7.36 6.67 14.61
N ALA A 38 -7.58 5.37 14.81
CA ALA A 38 -6.69 4.53 15.60
C ALA A 38 -5.27 4.45 15.00
N LEU A 39 -5.16 4.26 13.69
CA LEU A 39 -3.90 4.15 12.98
C LEU A 39 -3.19 5.50 12.85
N HIS A 40 -3.93 6.58 12.60
CA HIS A 40 -3.37 7.94 12.57
C HIS A 40 -2.77 8.30 13.93
N LYS A 41 -3.48 8.03 15.03
CA LYS A 41 -2.96 8.25 16.39
C LYS A 41 -1.70 7.42 16.66
N ALA A 42 -1.67 6.16 16.25
CA ALA A 42 -0.53 5.28 16.43
C ALA A 42 0.70 5.77 15.63
N ALA A 43 0.52 6.12 14.36
CA ALA A 43 1.57 6.65 13.49
C ALA A 43 2.14 7.97 14.03
N ARG A 44 1.26 8.91 14.42
CA ARG A 44 1.66 10.19 15.01
C ARG A 44 2.46 10.00 16.30
N SER A 45 2.03 9.07 17.16
CA SER A 45 2.76 8.75 18.40
C SER A 45 4.15 8.17 18.15
N ALA A 46 4.35 7.50 17.01
CA ALA A 46 5.64 6.97 16.57
C ALA A 46 6.47 7.97 15.75
N GLY A 47 5.98 9.19 15.51
CA GLY A 47 6.66 10.20 14.68
C GLY A 47 6.69 9.85 13.18
N MET A 48 5.74 9.03 12.72
CA MET A 48 5.64 8.58 11.33
C MET A 48 4.65 9.45 10.55
N ASN A 49 4.92 9.63 9.25
CA ASN A 49 3.93 10.15 8.31
C ASN A 49 2.84 9.10 8.10
N PHE A 50 1.61 9.51 7.77
CA PHE A 50 0.47 8.60 7.66
C PHE A 50 -0.38 8.87 6.42
N VAL A 51 -0.68 7.80 5.68
CA VAL A 51 -1.71 7.76 4.64
C VAL A 51 -2.70 6.66 5.00
N TYR A 52 -3.98 7.01 5.06
CA TYR A 52 -5.02 6.00 5.23
C TYR A 52 -5.26 5.24 3.92
N LYS A 53 -5.40 3.91 4.01
CA LYS A 53 -5.66 3.04 2.87
C LYS A 53 -6.88 2.17 3.09
N SER A 54 -7.74 2.05 2.08
CA SER A 54 -8.72 0.96 1.95
C SER A 54 -9.15 0.81 0.50
N SER A 55 -9.53 -0.40 0.10
CA SER A 55 -9.99 -0.68 -1.27
C SER A 55 -11.52 -0.63 -1.34
N PHE A 56 -12.07 0.09 -2.33
CA PHE A 56 -13.52 0.13 -2.60
C PHE A 56 -14.03 -1.12 -3.33
N ASP A 57 -13.16 -1.77 -4.12
CA ASP A 57 -13.45 -3.01 -4.86
C ASP A 57 -12.27 -3.99 -4.77
N LYS A 58 -12.58 -5.28 -4.69
CA LYS A 58 -11.65 -6.40 -4.83
C LYS A 58 -11.92 -7.08 -6.17
N ALA A 59 -11.42 -6.48 -7.26
CA ALA A 59 -11.63 -6.98 -8.63
C ALA A 59 -10.89 -8.29 -8.97
N ASN A 60 -10.08 -8.82 -8.04
CA ASN A 60 -9.16 -9.95 -8.25
C ASN A 60 -9.39 -11.11 -7.28
N ARG A 61 -10.61 -11.26 -6.75
CA ARG A 61 -10.96 -12.42 -5.90
C ARG A 61 -10.80 -13.73 -6.69
N THR A 62 -10.34 -14.77 -6.01
CA THR A 62 -10.21 -16.12 -6.58
C THR A 62 -11.57 -16.73 -6.94
N SER A 63 -12.64 -16.40 -6.21
CA SER A 63 -14.01 -16.87 -6.45
C SER A 63 -14.95 -15.73 -6.82
N LEU A 64 -15.87 -15.99 -7.76
CA LEU A 64 -16.95 -15.08 -8.14
C LEU A 64 -17.98 -14.84 -7.02
N SER A 65 -18.12 -15.79 -6.08
CA SER A 65 -19.05 -15.66 -4.95
C SER A 65 -18.51 -14.81 -3.80
N ALA A 66 -17.26 -14.37 -3.87
CA ALA A 66 -16.62 -13.63 -2.80
C ALA A 66 -17.07 -12.16 -2.78
N GLN A 67 -17.23 -11.57 -1.60
CA GLN A 67 -17.61 -10.16 -1.45
C GLN A 67 -16.57 -9.23 -2.09
N ARG A 68 -17.05 -8.30 -2.92
CA ARG A 68 -16.21 -7.38 -3.70
C ARG A 68 -16.05 -6.01 -3.08
N GLY A 69 -16.92 -5.63 -2.15
CA GLY A 69 -16.85 -4.36 -1.42
C GLY A 69 -18.10 -3.55 -1.67
N ILE A 70 -18.05 -2.28 -1.26
CA ILE A 70 -19.15 -1.32 -1.40
C ILE A 70 -19.22 -0.67 -2.78
N GLY A 71 -18.18 -0.83 -3.61
CA GLY A 71 -18.13 -0.28 -4.96
C GLY A 71 -17.58 1.15 -5.02
N LEU A 72 -17.38 1.64 -6.25
CA LEU A 72 -16.63 2.88 -6.52
C LEU A 72 -17.27 4.11 -5.88
N ASP A 73 -18.53 4.41 -6.21
CA ASP A 73 -19.19 5.67 -5.83
C ASP A 73 -19.27 5.85 -4.31
N GLU A 74 -19.73 4.81 -3.59
CA GLU A 74 -19.77 4.85 -2.11
C GLU A 74 -18.37 4.83 -1.50
N GLY A 75 -17.44 4.07 -2.09
CA GLY A 75 -16.08 3.95 -1.59
C GLY A 75 -15.28 5.24 -1.65
N ILE A 76 -15.34 5.98 -2.75
CA ILE A 76 -14.65 7.27 -2.86
C ILE A 76 -15.26 8.32 -1.93
N GLN A 77 -16.59 8.28 -1.71
CA GLN A 77 -17.25 9.18 -0.75
C GLN A 77 -16.77 8.90 0.69
N ILE A 78 -16.67 7.63 1.09
CA ILE A 78 -16.17 7.28 2.43
C ILE A 78 -14.71 7.69 2.61
N LEU A 79 -13.86 7.55 1.59
CA LEU A 79 -12.47 8.02 1.64
C LEU A 79 -12.38 9.55 1.75
N ALA A 80 -13.25 10.27 1.04
CA ALA A 80 -13.37 11.73 1.18
C ALA A 80 -13.81 12.12 2.60
N ASP A 81 -14.74 11.38 3.21
CA ASP A 81 -15.18 11.61 4.58
C ASP A 81 -14.05 11.38 5.60
N VAL A 82 -13.24 10.33 5.43
CA VAL A 82 -12.05 10.07 6.26
C VAL A 82 -11.06 11.23 6.15
N LYS A 83 -10.77 11.67 4.92
CA LYS A 83 -9.89 12.81 4.66
C LYS A 83 -10.40 14.08 5.33
N ALA A 84 -11.69 14.39 5.20
CA ALA A 84 -12.30 15.56 5.80
C ALA A 84 -12.30 15.53 7.34
N ALA A 85 -12.53 14.34 7.93
CA ALA A 85 -12.59 14.18 9.38
C ALA A 85 -11.22 14.25 10.07
N LEU A 86 -10.18 13.69 9.44
CA LEU A 86 -8.87 13.50 10.08
C LEU A 86 -7.75 14.36 9.49
N GLY A 87 -7.97 14.97 8.32
CA GLY A 87 -6.96 15.75 7.61
C GLY A 87 -5.78 14.93 7.08
N CYS A 88 -5.86 13.60 7.10
CA CYS A 88 -4.79 12.74 6.57
C CYS A 88 -5.01 12.44 5.07
N PRO A 89 -3.93 12.33 4.27
CA PRO A 89 -4.04 11.85 2.89
C PRO A 89 -4.62 10.43 2.83
N VAL A 90 -5.35 10.14 1.75
CA VAL A 90 -5.98 8.83 1.53
C VAL A 90 -5.53 8.18 0.22
N LEU A 91 -5.50 6.85 0.21
CA LEU A 91 -5.07 6.01 -0.90
C LEU A 91 -6.08 4.88 -1.16
N THR A 92 -6.39 4.65 -2.44
CA THR A 92 -7.10 3.45 -2.90
C THR A 92 -6.53 2.94 -4.22
N ASP A 93 -6.74 1.67 -4.52
CA ASP A 93 -6.40 1.06 -5.80
C ASP A 93 -7.50 1.24 -6.85
N VAL A 94 -7.06 1.36 -8.12
CA VAL A 94 -7.92 1.45 -9.31
C VAL A 94 -7.64 0.25 -10.23
N HIS A 95 -8.71 -0.27 -10.83
CA HIS A 95 -8.68 -1.53 -11.60
C HIS A 95 -8.90 -1.31 -13.10
N LEU A 96 -9.51 -0.20 -13.49
CA LEU A 96 -9.82 0.16 -14.87
C LEU A 96 -9.44 1.62 -15.17
N PRO A 97 -9.03 1.97 -16.40
CA PRO A 97 -8.62 3.34 -16.76
C PRO A 97 -9.67 4.42 -16.45
N GLU A 98 -10.95 4.13 -16.70
CA GLU A 98 -12.07 5.04 -16.46
C GLU A 98 -12.30 5.36 -14.98
N GLN A 99 -11.76 4.55 -14.06
CA GLN A 99 -11.86 4.80 -12.62
C GLN A 99 -10.87 5.88 -12.15
N CYS A 100 -9.77 6.12 -12.88
CA CYS A 100 -8.68 6.96 -12.43
C CYS A 100 -9.12 8.40 -12.14
N ALA A 101 -9.79 9.06 -13.09
CA ALA A 101 -10.15 10.47 -12.98
C ALA A 101 -11.09 10.73 -11.79
N VAL A 102 -12.20 9.99 -11.71
CA VAL A 102 -13.19 10.14 -10.63
C VAL A 102 -12.61 9.77 -9.25
N THR A 103 -11.72 8.77 -9.18
CA THR A 103 -11.08 8.40 -7.92
C THR A 103 -10.11 9.49 -7.45
N ALA A 104 -9.35 10.10 -8.36
CA ALA A 104 -8.38 11.15 -8.06
C ALA A 104 -9.01 12.46 -7.54
N GLU A 105 -10.32 12.66 -7.75
CA GLU A 105 -11.04 13.79 -7.15
C GLU A 105 -11.21 13.62 -5.63
N ALA A 106 -11.27 12.38 -5.14
CA ALA A 106 -11.51 12.05 -3.74
C ALA A 106 -10.24 11.67 -2.96
N VAL A 107 -9.21 11.17 -3.65
CA VAL A 107 -8.01 10.60 -3.00
C VAL A 107 -6.71 11.29 -3.42
N ASP A 108 -5.69 11.20 -2.58
CA ASP A 108 -4.38 11.81 -2.81
C ASP A 108 -3.45 10.90 -3.62
N ILE A 109 -3.63 9.58 -3.45
CA ILE A 109 -2.78 8.57 -4.07
C ILE A 109 -3.63 7.50 -4.75
N LEU A 110 -3.41 7.32 -6.05
CA LEU A 110 -3.93 6.19 -6.82
C LEU A 110 -2.95 5.02 -6.74
N GLN A 111 -3.44 3.83 -6.42
CA GLN A 111 -2.63 2.63 -6.43
C GLN A 111 -2.91 1.75 -7.64
N ILE A 112 -1.84 1.32 -8.31
CA ILE A 112 -1.89 0.35 -9.40
C ILE A 112 -1.65 -1.05 -8.82
N PRO A 113 -2.63 -1.98 -8.95
CA PRO A 113 -2.49 -3.34 -8.43
C PRO A 113 -1.32 -4.11 -9.05
N ALA A 114 -0.75 -5.04 -8.29
CA ALA A 114 0.41 -5.83 -8.70
C ALA A 114 0.20 -6.60 -10.02
N PHE A 115 -1.01 -7.14 -10.27
CA PHE A 115 -1.32 -7.83 -11.53
C PHE A 115 -1.46 -6.88 -12.72
N LEU A 116 -1.73 -5.60 -12.47
CA LEU A 116 -2.00 -4.59 -13.50
C LEU A 116 -0.81 -3.63 -13.71
N CYS A 117 0.30 -3.82 -12.99
CA CYS A 117 1.47 -2.93 -13.01
C CYS A 117 2.15 -2.74 -14.37
N ARG A 118 1.79 -3.54 -15.39
CA ARG A 118 2.32 -3.42 -16.76
C ARG A 118 1.31 -2.84 -17.76
N GLN A 119 0.05 -2.68 -17.37
CA GLN A 119 -1.03 -2.27 -18.27
C GLN A 119 -0.87 -0.80 -18.65
N THR A 120 -0.45 -0.55 -19.90
CA THR A 120 -0.09 0.80 -20.37
C THR A 120 -1.26 1.77 -20.24
N ASP A 121 -2.47 1.38 -20.67
CA ASP A 121 -3.62 2.29 -20.67
C ASP A 121 -4.02 2.70 -19.23
N LEU A 122 -3.93 1.78 -18.27
CA LEU A 122 -4.20 2.08 -16.86
C LEU A 122 -3.15 3.03 -16.28
N LEU A 123 -1.86 2.79 -16.58
CA LEU A 123 -0.77 3.67 -16.13
C LEU A 123 -0.88 5.07 -16.74
N VAL A 124 -1.15 5.17 -18.04
CA VAL A 124 -1.35 6.45 -18.73
C VAL A 124 -2.55 7.19 -18.14
N ALA A 125 -3.68 6.50 -17.93
CA ALA A 125 -4.87 7.10 -17.32
C ALA A 125 -4.60 7.61 -15.90
N ALA A 126 -3.89 6.84 -15.07
CA ALA A 126 -3.49 7.27 -13.73
C ALA A 126 -2.53 8.47 -13.77
N ALA A 127 -1.54 8.46 -14.68
CA ALA A 127 -0.63 9.57 -14.87
C ALA A 127 -1.36 10.88 -15.23
N ASN A 128 -2.33 10.81 -16.15
CA ASN A 128 -3.11 11.95 -16.63
C ASN A 128 -3.98 12.62 -15.54
N THR A 129 -4.25 11.95 -14.42
CA THR A 129 -4.95 12.57 -13.27
C THR A 129 -4.08 13.57 -12.53
N GLY A 130 -2.76 13.47 -12.71
CA GLY A 130 -1.78 14.17 -11.91
C GLY A 130 -1.56 13.57 -10.53
N ALA A 131 -2.51 12.85 -9.91
CA ALA A 131 -2.37 12.34 -8.53
C ALA A 131 -1.07 11.54 -8.31
N VAL A 132 -0.65 11.38 -7.05
CA VAL A 132 0.48 10.49 -6.74
C VAL A 132 0.09 9.07 -7.17
N VAL A 133 0.99 8.37 -7.86
CA VAL A 133 0.74 6.99 -8.31
C VAL A 133 1.63 6.02 -7.54
N ASN A 134 1.02 5.18 -6.71
CA ASN A 134 1.71 4.07 -6.05
C ASN A 134 1.60 2.79 -6.89
N VAL A 135 2.71 2.28 -7.43
CA VAL A 135 2.69 1.05 -8.22
C VAL A 135 3.22 -0.13 -7.43
N LYS A 136 2.35 -1.13 -7.19
CA LYS A 136 2.80 -2.40 -6.61
C LYS A 136 3.54 -3.21 -7.66
N LYS A 137 4.77 -3.64 -7.35
CA LYS A 137 5.53 -4.56 -8.19
C LYS A 137 4.77 -5.88 -8.32
N GLY A 138 4.56 -6.33 -9.54
CA GLY A 138 4.03 -7.66 -9.80
C GLY A 138 4.93 -8.73 -9.20
N GLN A 139 4.37 -9.75 -8.54
CA GLN A 139 5.16 -10.88 -8.01
C GLN A 139 5.90 -11.68 -9.09
N PHE A 140 5.64 -11.40 -10.37
CA PHE A 140 6.33 -11.96 -11.55
C PHE A 140 7.42 -11.03 -12.12
N LEU A 141 7.60 -9.82 -11.58
CA LEU A 141 8.59 -8.85 -12.08
C LEU A 141 9.85 -8.86 -11.23
N ALA A 142 10.98 -8.71 -11.91
CA ALA A 142 12.24 -8.37 -11.26
C ALA A 142 12.22 -6.88 -10.83
N PRO A 143 12.98 -6.50 -9.78
CA PRO A 143 13.00 -5.12 -9.30
C PRO A 143 13.50 -4.10 -10.34
N TRP A 144 14.47 -4.45 -11.18
CA TRP A 144 14.99 -3.56 -12.23
C TRP A 144 14.00 -3.31 -13.37
N ASP A 145 12.99 -4.16 -13.54
CA ASP A 145 11.93 -3.95 -14.54
C ASP A 145 10.96 -2.83 -14.13
N MET A 146 10.98 -2.41 -12.86
CA MET A 146 10.15 -1.30 -12.37
C MET A 146 10.54 0.05 -12.98
N THR A 147 11.77 0.20 -13.49
CA THR A 147 12.16 1.37 -14.30
C THR A 147 11.19 1.58 -15.46
N HIS A 148 10.86 0.54 -16.21
CA HIS A 148 9.95 0.65 -17.36
C HIS A 148 8.52 1.00 -16.96
N VAL A 149 8.10 0.63 -15.75
CA VAL A 149 6.78 0.98 -15.21
C VAL A 149 6.76 2.46 -14.83
N ALA A 150 7.80 2.94 -14.15
CA ALA A 150 7.96 4.35 -13.79
C ALA A 150 8.10 5.23 -15.05
N ASP A 151 8.90 4.82 -16.03
CA ASP A 151 9.10 5.54 -17.29
C ASP A 151 7.79 5.78 -18.04
N LYS A 152 6.83 4.85 -17.99
CA LYS A 152 5.50 5.05 -18.59
C LYS A 152 4.73 6.18 -17.91
N LEU A 153 4.78 6.27 -16.58
CA LEU A 153 4.12 7.34 -15.83
C LEU A 153 4.78 8.69 -16.10
N VAL A 154 6.12 8.74 -16.06
CA VAL A 154 6.91 9.94 -16.33
C VAL A 154 6.72 10.43 -17.76
N SER A 155 6.81 9.53 -18.74
CA SER A 155 6.62 9.87 -20.16
C SER A 155 5.18 10.28 -20.48
N SER A 156 4.23 9.95 -19.61
CA SER A 156 2.83 10.41 -19.66
C SER A 156 2.60 11.69 -18.86
N GLY A 157 3.65 12.34 -18.36
CA GLY A 157 3.59 13.64 -17.69
C GLY A 157 3.44 13.60 -16.18
N ASN A 158 3.64 12.45 -15.51
CA ASN A 158 3.53 12.34 -14.06
C ASN A 158 4.78 11.74 -13.41
N GLU A 159 5.56 12.60 -12.75
CA GLU A 159 6.75 12.21 -11.99
C GLU A 159 6.45 11.84 -10.53
N ARG A 160 5.18 11.95 -10.09
CA ARG A 160 4.78 11.69 -8.70
C ARG A 160 4.56 10.20 -8.45
N VAL A 161 5.64 9.41 -8.50
CA VAL A 161 5.58 7.95 -8.45
C VAL A 161 6.14 7.40 -7.14
N LEU A 162 5.42 6.45 -6.54
CA LEU A 162 5.91 5.57 -5.47
C LEU A 162 6.02 4.14 -6.01
N LEU A 163 7.07 3.42 -5.65
CA LEU A 163 7.26 2.02 -6.04
C LEU A 163 7.12 1.11 -4.82
N THR A 164 6.19 0.17 -4.84
CA THR A 164 5.90 -0.72 -3.71
C THR A 164 6.36 -2.15 -3.99
N GLU A 165 7.31 -2.66 -3.20
CA GLU A 165 7.65 -4.09 -3.12
C GLU A 165 6.59 -4.85 -2.31
N ARG A 166 6.25 -6.09 -2.72
CA ARG A 166 5.22 -6.94 -2.10
C ARG A 166 5.52 -8.45 -2.18
N GLY A 167 6.77 -8.80 -2.44
CA GLY A 167 7.25 -10.16 -2.64
C GLY A 167 7.26 -10.59 -4.11
N THR A 168 7.99 -11.68 -4.36
CA THR A 168 8.16 -12.33 -5.67
C THR A 168 7.76 -13.79 -5.55
N SER A 169 7.13 -14.36 -6.59
CA SER A 169 6.72 -15.76 -6.62
C SER A 169 7.91 -16.69 -6.39
N PHE A 170 7.78 -17.61 -5.44
CA PHE A 170 8.81 -18.61 -5.11
C PHE A 170 8.20 -20.02 -5.14
N GLY A 171 8.22 -20.62 -6.33
CA GLY A 171 7.46 -21.85 -6.57
C GLY A 171 5.95 -21.59 -6.58
N TYR A 172 5.16 -22.59 -6.18
CA TYR A 172 3.71 -22.48 -6.13
C TYR A 172 3.22 -21.95 -4.78
N ASN A 173 2.20 -21.09 -4.83
CA ASN A 173 1.44 -20.60 -3.69
C ASN A 173 2.27 -19.93 -2.56
N THR A 174 3.49 -19.48 -2.88
CA THR A 174 4.44 -18.91 -1.92
C THR A 174 5.11 -17.68 -2.52
N LEU A 175 5.36 -16.68 -1.66
CA LEU A 175 6.15 -15.49 -1.98
C LEU A 175 7.42 -15.45 -1.14
N VAL A 176 8.48 -14.89 -1.70
CA VAL A 176 9.71 -14.53 -0.99
C VAL A 176 9.98 -13.03 -1.18
N SER A 177 10.41 -12.36 -0.12
CA SER A 177 10.87 -10.97 -0.17
C SER A 177 12.38 -10.93 -0.27
N ASP A 178 12.90 -10.66 -1.47
CA ASP A 178 14.34 -10.44 -1.67
C ASP A 178 14.69 -9.01 -1.22
N MET A 179 15.31 -8.87 -0.05
CA MET A 179 15.65 -7.54 0.50
C MET A 179 16.61 -6.73 -0.39
N ARG A 180 17.31 -7.37 -1.35
CA ARG A 180 18.13 -6.68 -2.35
C ARG A 180 17.28 -5.91 -3.37
N SER A 181 16.00 -6.25 -3.51
CA SER A 181 15.07 -5.57 -4.41
C SER A 181 14.84 -4.11 -4.02
N LEU A 182 14.88 -3.81 -2.71
CA LEU A 182 14.63 -2.48 -2.16
C LEU A 182 15.68 -1.46 -2.66
N PRO A 183 17.01 -1.66 -2.47
CA PRO A 183 18.01 -0.74 -3.02
C PRO A 183 18.04 -0.74 -4.56
N GLN A 184 17.70 -1.86 -5.22
CA GLN A 184 17.61 -1.91 -6.69
C GLN A 184 16.47 -1.04 -7.22
N MET A 185 15.29 -1.08 -6.60
CA MET A 185 14.18 -0.19 -6.93
C MET A 185 14.51 1.26 -6.54
N ARG A 186 15.22 1.48 -5.44
CA ARG A 186 15.65 2.82 -4.99
C ARG A 186 16.57 3.49 -6.02
N ALA A 187 17.36 2.71 -6.77
CA ALA A 187 18.24 3.21 -7.82
C ALA A 187 17.50 3.84 -9.01
N THR A 188 16.17 3.62 -9.14
CA THR A 188 15.33 4.33 -10.12
C THR A 188 15.12 5.81 -9.77
N GLY A 189 15.47 6.21 -8.54
CA GLY A 189 15.30 7.57 -8.04
C GLY A 189 13.98 7.84 -7.33
N PHE A 190 12.98 6.96 -7.45
CA PHE A 190 11.68 7.09 -6.78
C PHE A 190 11.68 6.56 -5.34
N PRO A 191 10.81 7.09 -4.46
CA PRO A 191 10.62 6.51 -3.13
C PRO A 191 10.13 5.07 -3.19
N VAL A 192 10.69 4.23 -2.32
CA VAL A 192 10.38 2.81 -2.23
C VAL A 192 9.59 2.52 -0.96
N ILE A 193 8.44 1.88 -1.14
CA ILE A 193 7.56 1.40 -0.08
C ILE A 193 7.68 -0.12 0.00
N PHE A 194 7.62 -0.68 1.20
CA PHE A 194 7.52 -2.13 1.40
C PHE A 194 6.16 -2.54 1.96
N ASP A 195 5.40 -3.31 1.19
CA ASP A 195 4.14 -3.92 1.59
C ASP A 195 4.38 -5.21 2.37
N ALA A 196 4.49 -5.06 3.69
CA ALA A 196 4.76 -6.17 4.58
C ALA A 196 3.58 -7.13 4.69
N THR A 197 2.34 -6.63 4.57
CA THR A 197 1.11 -7.45 4.59
C THR A 197 1.06 -8.38 3.40
N HIS A 198 1.19 -7.89 2.18
CA HIS A 198 1.05 -8.73 1.00
C HIS A 198 2.30 -9.59 0.72
N SER A 199 3.43 -9.25 1.33
CA SER A 199 4.66 -10.06 1.28
C SER A 199 4.56 -11.39 2.03
N VAL A 200 3.62 -11.53 2.97
CA VAL A 200 3.37 -12.79 3.71
C VAL A 200 2.23 -13.62 3.14
N GLN A 201 1.65 -13.20 2.00
CA GLN A 201 0.59 -13.95 1.34
C GLN A 201 1.06 -15.32 0.88
N GLN A 202 0.13 -16.27 0.96
CA GLN A 202 0.21 -17.58 0.30
C GLN A 202 -0.90 -17.65 -0.76
N PRO A 203 -0.64 -17.16 -1.99
CA PRO A 203 -1.67 -17.03 -3.01
C PRO A 203 -2.30 -18.39 -3.34
N GLY A 204 -3.62 -18.52 -3.20
CA GLY A 204 -4.33 -19.79 -3.42
C GLY A 204 -4.09 -20.86 -2.35
N GLY A 205 -3.43 -20.54 -1.23
CA GLY A 205 -3.10 -21.49 -0.17
C GLY A 205 -4.29 -22.13 0.54
N LEU A 206 -5.51 -21.59 0.39
CA LEU A 206 -6.74 -22.11 0.99
C LEU A 206 -7.72 -22.70 -0.05
N GLY A 207 -7.25 -23.01 -1.26
CA GLY A 207 -8.06 -23.62 -2.34
C GLY A 207 -9.03 -22.65 -3.05
N GLY A 208 -9.73 -21.79 -2.30
CA GLY A 208 -10.67 -20.78 -2.83
C GLY A 208 -10.37 -19.34 -2.38
N ALA A 209 -9.34 -19.14 -1.56
CA ALA A 209 -8.90 -17.83 -1.07
C ALA A 209 -7.37 -17.80 -0.85
N SER A 210 -6.81 -16.60 -0.70
CA SER A 210 -5.41 -16.45 -0.29
C SER A 210 -5.26 -16.83 1.18
N GLY A 211 -4.21 -17.61 1.47
CA GLY A 211 -3.71 -17.75 2.84
C GLY A 211 -2.82 -16.56 3.22
N GLY A 212 -2.13 -16.69 4.34
CA GLY A 212 -1.24 -15.66 4.85
C GLY A 212 -0.59 -16.07 6.17
N GLN A 213 0.57 -15.47 6.46
CA GLN A 213 1.32 -15.70 7.68
C GLN A 213 1.58 -14.36 8.39
N ARG A 214 0.52 -13.73 8.91
CA ARG A 214 0.57 -12.41 9.58
C ARG A 214 1.65 -12.30 10.66
N GLU A 215 2.01 -13.42 11.30
CA GLU A 215 3.07 -13.51 12.31
C GLU A 215 4.44 -13.05 11.78
N PHE A 216 4.67 -13.09 10.47
CA PHE A 216 5.92 -12.63 9.85
C PHE A 216 5.90 -11.16 9.40
N VAL A 217 4.74 -10.47 9.44
CA VAL A 217 4.66 -9.05 9.07
C VAL A 217 5.62 -8.19 9.89
N PRO A 218 5.70 -8.31 11.25
CA PRO A 218 6.67 -7.56 12.02
C PRO A 218 8.12 -7.86 11.64
N ALA A 219 8.45 -9.11 11.31
CA ALA A 219 9.81 -9.50 10.97
C ALA A 219 10.25 -8.90 9.63
N LEU A 220 9.40 -8.99 8.60
CA LEU A 220 9.70 -8.43 7.29
C LEU A 220 9.70 -6.90 7.29
N ALA A 221 8.80 -6.26 8.05
CA ALA A 221 8.79 -4.81 8.20
C ALA A 221 10.10 -4.30 8.83
N ARG A 222 10.62 -4.98 9.88
CA ARG A 222 11.92 -4.63 10.47
C ARG A 222 13.07 -4.78 9.48
N ALA A 223 13.08 -5.86 8.70
CA ALA A 223 14.11 -6.08 7.69
C ALA A 223 14.11 -4.97 6.63
N ALA A 224 12.93 -4.61 6.11
CA ALA A 224 12.80 -3.54 5.12
C ALA A 224 13.23 -2.17 5.68
N VAL A 225 12.84 -1.84 6.92
CA VAL A 225 13.28 -0.59 7.58
C VAL A 225 14.79 -0.56 7.75
N ALA A 226 15.41 -1.66 8.20
CA ALA A 226 16.86 -1.74 8.36
C ALA A 226 17.63 -1.61 7.03
N VAL A 227 17.02 -2.00 5.91
CA VAL A 227 17.60 -1.83 4.56
C VAL A 227 17.46 -0.38 4.05
N GLY A 228 16.50 0.39 4.56
CA GLY A 228 16.30 1.80 4.22
C GLY A 228 15.20 2.06 3.18
N VAL A 229 13.97 1.67 3.50
CA VAL A 229 12.76 2.06 2.74
C VAL A 229 12.23 3.43 3.17
N ASP A 230 11.51 4.10 2.28
CA ASP A 230 10.88 5.41 2.56
C ASP A 230 9.51 5.27 3.24
N GLY A 231 8.91 4.08 3.17
CA GLY A 231 7.68 3.78 3.86
C GLY A 231 7.33 2.30 3.92
N LEU A 232 6.32 2.01 4.74
CA LEU A 232 5.72 0.70 4.92
C LEU A 232 4.25 0.74 4.55
N PHE A 233 3.79 -0.31 3.88
CA PHE A 233 2.38 -0.60 3.70
C PHE A 233 2.02 -1.79 4.60
N ILE A 234 1.10 -1.56 5.54
CA ILE A 234 0.65 -2.57 6.51
C ILE A 234 -0.85 -2.46 6.65
N GLU A 235 -1.59 -3.50 6.30
CA GLU A 235 -3.03 -3.57 6.58
C GLU A 235 -3.28 -4.10 7.98
N SER A 236 -4.33 -3.58 8.60
CA SER A 236 -4.70 -3.90 9.97
C SER A 236 -6.21 -4.04 10.11
N HIS A 237 -6.63 -4.92 11.02
CA HIS A 237 -8.04 -5.13 11.34
C HIS A 237 -8.20 -5.38 12.84
N GLN A 238 -9.33 -4.98 13.42
CA GLN A 238 -9.64 -5.22 14.83
C GLN A 238 -9.93 -6.70 15.10
N TYR A 239 -10.45 -7.41 14.09
CA TYR A 239 -10.70 -8.86 14.12
C TYR A 239 -10.23 -9.52 12.82
N PRO A 240 -8.92 -9.71 12.57
CA PRO A 240 -8.46 -10.15 11.26
C PRO A 240 -9.03 -11.51 10.82
N ASP A 241 -9.35 -12.41 11.75
CA ASP A 241 -9.97 -13.71 11.44
C ASP A 241 -11.39 -13.61 10.88
N HIS A 242 -12.06 -12.46 11.08
CA HIS A 242 -13.40 -12.16 10.58
C HIS A 242 -13.40 -11.15 9.44
N ALA A 243 -12.22 -10.71 8.97
CA ALA A 243 -12.15 -9.74 7.90
C ALA A 243 -12.62 -10.32 6.56
N PRO A 244 -13.31 -9.53 5.71
CA PRO A 244 -13.88 -10.00 4.45
C PRO A 244 -12.82 -10.30 3.36
N SER A 245 -11.61 -9.77 3.53
CA SER A 245 -10.48 -9.92 2.61
C SER A 245 -9.15 -9.93 3.37
N ASP A 246 -8.23 -10.79 2.94
CA ASP A 246 -6.82 -10.85 3.38
C ASP A 246 -6.56 -10.90 4.90
N GLY A 247 -7.57 -11.25 5.70
CA GLY A 247 -7.47 -11.45 7.16
C GLY A 247 -6.22 -12.20 7.63
N PRO A 248 -5.84 -13.33 7.00
CA PRO A 248 -4.61 -14.07 7.32
C PRO A 248 -3.31 -13.28 7.27
N ASN A 249 -3.28 -12.11 6.62
CA ASN A 249 -2.11 -11.28 6.41
C ASN A 249 -2.10 -10.00 7.27
N MET A 250 -3.24 -9.63 7.86
CA MET A 250 -3.40 -8.35 8.55
C MET A 250 -2.91 -8.41 10.00
N VAL A 251 -2.25 -7.34 10.43
CA VAL A 251 -1.81 -7.19 11.82
C VAL A 251 -3.03 -6.81 12.69
N PRO A 252 -3.25 -7.44 13.86
CA PRO A 252 -4.31 -6.99 14.77
C PRO A 252 -4.13 -5.52 15.16
N LEU A 253 -5.21 -4.73 15.08
CA LEU A 253 -5.17 -3.27 15.27
C LEU A 253 -4.52 -2.86 16.61
N GLU A 254 -4.81 -3.60 17.67
CA GLU A 254 -4.24 -3.36 19.00
C GLU A 254 -2.72 -3.51 19.07
N GLN A 255 -2.10 -4.24 18.14
CA GLN A 255 -0.66 -4.48 18.09
C GLN A 255 0.10 -3.41 17.29
N MET A 256 -0.61 -2.61 16.49
CA MET A 256 -0.02 -1.58 15.64
C MET A 256 0.80 -0.55 16.42
N PRO A 257 0.34 0.03 17.57
CA PRO A 257 1.14 1.01 18.29
C PRO A 257 2.53 0.51 18.72
N ALA A 258 2.60 -0.72 19.24
CA ALA A 258 3.86 -1.31 19.68
C ALA A 258 4.79 -1.61 18.49
N LEU A 259 4.22 -2.08 17.38
CA LEU A 259 4.95 -2.34 16.15
C LEU A 259 5.54 -1.06 15.56
N LEU A 260 4.74 0.01 15.42
CA LEU A 260 5.18 1.28 14.85
C LEU A 260 6.26 1.96 15.71
N ALA A 261 6.12 1.92 17.04
CA ALA A 261 7.15 2.45 17.95
C ALA A 261 8.50 1.73 17.78
N LEU A 262 8.48 0.41 17.58
CA LEU A 262 9.68 -0.38 17.30
C LEU A 262 10.30 -0.02 15.95
N LEU A 263 9.47 0.07 14.90
CA LEU A 263 9.92 0.38 13.54
C LEU A 263 10.49 1.80 13.44
N SER A 264 9.87 2.77 14.12
CA SER A 264 10.38 4.15 14.19
C SER A 264 11.78 4.20 14.82
N ARG A 265 11.99 3.50 15.95
CA ARG A 265 13.32 3.42 16.58
C ARG A 265 14.37 2.76 15.67
N LEU A 266 13.97 1.76 14.89
CA LEU A 266 14.86 1.13 13.92
C LEU A 266 15.19 2.06 12.76
N ALA A 267 14.21 2.82 12.26
CA ALA A 267 14.43 3.80 11.21
C ALA A 267 15.42 4.88 11.64
N GLU A 268 15.29 5.40 12.87
CA GLU A 268 16.26 6.35 13.43
C GLU A 268 17.66 5.76 13.56
N ALA A 269 17.78 4.49 13.98
CA ALA A 269 19.07 3.82 14.09
C ALA A 269 19.72 3.50 12.72
N ALA A 270 18.92 3.33 11.66
CA ALA A 270 19.39 3.02 10.32
C ALA A 270 19.82 4.27 9.52
N LYS A 271 19.50 5.48 9.97
CA LYS A 271 20.00 6.75 9.41
C LYS A 271 21.48 6.91 9.78
N THR A 272 22.37 6.32 8.99
CA THR A 272 23.84 6.55 9.05
C THR A 272 24.28 7.62 8.07
#